data_AF-A0A9D4IY60-F1
#
_entry.id   AF-A0A9D4IY60-F1
#
_cell.length_a   1.000
_cell.length_b   1.000
_cell.length_c   1.000
_cell.angle_alpha   90.00
_cell.angle_beta   90.00
_cell.angle_gamma   90.00
#
_symmetry.space_group_name_H-M   'P 1'
#
loop_
_entity.id
_entity.type
_entity.pdbx_description
1 polymer ?
#
loop_
_entity_poly.entity_id
_entity_poly.type
_entity_poly.pdbx_seq_one_letter_code
_entity_poly.pdbx_strand_id
1 'polypeptide(L)'
;MQCIKPECPRLNVTNGRLLGNMNNDGSRKQVICNPDYIEVSGAIITTCINGNWIPKPKCIVKPCLTNPCMNMGECVINGTGHFCSCRPWWKGSNCETFSNPVHCGCYDDSPVRVLPYMQKTSATNDPNECAKHCGEHNYSFAGVEV
;
A
#
# COMPACT_ATOMS: atom_id res chain seq x y z
N MET A 1 6.27 12.51 54.54
CA MET A 1 5.74 12.94 53.23
C MET A 1 5.21 11.72 52.49
N GLN A 2 3.95 11.73 52.07
CA GLN A 2 3.42 10.70 51.17
C GLN A 2 3.61 11.20 49.74
N CYS A 3 4.33 10.44 48.91
CA CYS A 3 4.38 10.71 47.47
C CYS A 3 3.07 10.23 46.85
N ILE A 4 2.16 11.15 46.60
CA ILE A 4 0.96 10.88 45.81
C ILE A 4 1.39 10.87 44.34
N LYS A 5 1.31 9.71 43.70
CA LYS A 5 1.51 9.64 42.24
C LYS A 5 0.27 10.22 41.57
N PRO A 6 0.41 11.14 40.60
CA PRO A 6 -0.75 11.68 39.88
C PRO A 6 -1.48 10.55 39.14
N GLU A 7 -2.81 10.61 39.09
CA GLU A 7 -3.61 9.63 38.35
C GLU A 7 -3.92 10.14 36.94
N CYS A 8 -3.84 9.24 35.96
CA CYS A 8 -4.32 9.51 34.61
C CYS A 8 -5.84 9.34 34.53
N PRO A 9 -6.51 10.11 33.65
CA PRO A 9 -7.94 9.97 33.42
C PRO A 9 -8.26 8.58 32.86
N ARG A 10 -9.48 8.08 33.17
CA ARG A 10 -10.03 6.91 32.48
C ARG A 10 -10.25 7.28 31.02
N LEU A 11 -9.48 6.67 30.13
CA LEU A 11 -9.54 6.95 28.70
C LEU A 11 -10.47 5.95 28.00
N ASN A 12 -11.46 6.46 27.28
CA ASN A 12 -12.24 5.68 26.33
C ASN A 12 -11.57 5.75 24.95
N VAL A 13 -11.06 4.60 24.49
CA VAL A 13 -10.47 4.49 23.16
C VAL A 13 -11.59 4.19 22.17
N THR A 14 -11.89 5.12 21.25
CA THR A 14 -12.88 4.87 20.21
C THR A 14 -12.43 3.68 19.35
N ASN A 15 -13.33 2.72 19.13
CA ASN A 15 -13.04 1.48 18.40
C ASN A 15 -11.87 0.67 18.98
N GLY A 16 -11.69 0.72 20.31
CA GLY A 16 -10.70 -0.09 21.01
C GLY A 16 -10.89 -0.08 22.52
N ARG A 17 -9.93 -0.67 23.23
CA ARG A 17 -9.88 -0.70 24.69
C ARG A 17 -8.44 -0.74 25.20
N LEU A 18 -8.27 -0.33 26.45
CA LEU A 18 -7.01 -0.48 27.18
C LEU A 18 -7.09 -1.70 28.10
N LEU A 19 -6.04 -2.52 28.11
CA LEU A 19 -5.87 -3.57 29.11
C LEU A 19 -5.10 -3.03 30.32
N GLY A 20 -5.62 -3.33 31.51
CA GLY A 20 -5.02 -2.96 32.78
C GLY A 20 -5.91 -2.07 33.63
N ASN A 21 -5.90 -2.32 34.94
CA ASN A 21 -6.81 -1.69 35.90
C ASN A 21 -6.19 -0.47 36.61
N MET A 22 -4.86 -0.31 36.56
CA MET A 22 -4.13 0.77 37.23
C MET A 22 -4.07 2.05 36.38
N ASN A 23 -4.32 3.21 36.99
CA ASN A 23 -4.26 4.52 36.31
C ASN A 23 -3.18 5.45 36.90
N ASN A 24 -2.37 4.95 37.82
CA ASN A 24 -1.40 5.77 38.54
C ASN A 24 -0.23 6.14 37.62
N ASP A 25 0.46 7.24 37.92
CA ASP A 25 1.65 7.64 37.18
C ASP A 25 2.69 6.50 37.08
N GLY A 26 3.21 6.32 35.86
CA GLY A 26 4.08 5.20 35.47
C GLY A 26 3.35 3.91 35.06
N SER A 27 2.03 3.84 35.19
CA SER A 27 1.25 2.66 34.74
C SER A 27 1.33 2.51 33.22
N ARG A 28 1.48 1.27 32.74
CA ARG A 28 1.53 0.93 31.32
C ARG A 28 0.29 0.13 30.97
N LYS A 29 -0.41 0.52 29.90
CA LYS A 29 -1.59 -0.19 29.39
C LYS A 29 -1.42 -0.57 27.94
N GLN A 30 -1.88 -1.77 27.60
CA GLN A 30 -1.88 -2.26 26.23
C GLN A 30 -3.13 -1.78 25.51
N VAL A 31 -2.96 -1.21 24.33
CA VAL A 31 -4.04 -0.79 23.44
C VAL A 31 -4.44 -1.97 22.56
N ILE A 32 -5.72 -2.30 22.56
CA ILE A 32 -6.30 -3.30 21.65
C ILE A 32 -7.41 -2.62 20.88
N CYS A 33 -7.25 -2.53 19.56
CA CYS A 33 -8.31 -2.06 18.68
C CYS A 33 -9.34 -3.16 18.42
N ASN A 34 -10.57 -2.76 18.14
CA ASN A 34 -11.65 -3.65 17.74
C ASN A 34 -11.32 -4.35 16.41
N PRO A 35 -12.03 -5.44 16.05
CA PRO A 35 -11.96 -5.99 14.71
C PRO A 35 -12.16 -4.89 13.67
N ASP A 36 -11.40 -4.97 12.58
CA ASP A 36 -11.39 -3.97 11.48
C ASP A 36 -10.71 -2.62 11.77
N TYR A 37 -10.06 -2.47 12.94
CA TYR A 37 -9.27 -1.30 13.28
C TYR A 37 -7.79 -1.64 13.55
N ILE A 38 -6.91 -0.65 13.39
CA ILE A 38 -5.46 -0.74 13.66
C ILE A 38 -4.96 0.41 14.55
N GLU A 39 -3.95 0.12 15.36
CA GLU A 39 -3.27 1.07 16.25
C GLU A 39 -2.28 1.93 15.42
N VAL A 40 -2.37 3.26 15.54
CA VAL A 40 -1.57 4.19 14.72
C VAL A 40 -0.84 5.27 15.52
N SER A 41 -0.79 5.13 16.83
CA SER A 41 -0.08 6.05 17.73
C SER A 41 1.42 5.74 17.81
N GLY A 42 1.88 4.72 17.08
CA GLY A 42 3.28 4.30 17.01
C GLY A 42 3.72 3.39 18.15
N ALA A 43 2.83 3.10 19.11
CA ALA A 43 3.09 2.15 20.19
C ALA A 43 1.79 1.51 20.70
N ILE A 44 1.81 0.19 20.81
CA ILE A 44 0.73 -0.60 21.40
C ILE A 44 0.65 -0.39 22.92
N ILE A 45 1.70 0.15 23.54
CA ILE A 45 1.74 0.43 24.98
C ILE A 45 1.66 1.93 25.19
N THR A 46 0.61 2.38 25.89
CA THR A 46 0.51 3.74 26.40
C THR A 46 0.95 3.78 27.86
N THR A 47 1.67 4.83 28.24
CA THR A 47 2.19 5.01 29.60
C THR A 47 1.55 6.25 30.20
N CYS A 48 1.12 6.14 31.45
CA CYS A 48 0.69 7.29 32.24
C CYS A 48 1.94 8.06 32.67
N ILE A 49 2.10 9.29 32.18
CA ILE A 49 3.23 10.17 32.50
C ILE A 49 2.65 11.54 32.88
N ASN A 50 2.90 11.95 34.11
CA ASN A 50 2.41 13.18 34.71
C ASN A 50 0.90 13.40 34.47
N GLY A 51 0.10 12.34 34.67
CA GLY A 51 -1.36 12.40 34.48
C GLY A 51 -1.84 12.35 33.03
N ASN A 52 -0.96 12.11 32.05
CA ASN A 52 -1.30 11.98 30.65
C ASN A 52 -0.93 10.60 30.07
N TRP A 53 -1.84 10.00 29.30
CA TRP A 53 -1.55 8.79 28.52
C TRP A 53 -0.74 9.14 27.27
N ILE A 54 0.48 8.61 27.18
CA ILE A 54 1.43 8.87 26.10
C ILE A 54 1.99 7.55 25.53
N PRO A 55 1.90 7.31 24.22
CA PRO A 55 1.16 8.12 23.25
C PRO A 55 -0.35 8.05 23.51
N LYS A 56 -1.09 9.05 23.01
CA LYS A 56 -2.55 9.02 23.07
C LYS A 56 -3.05 7.95 22.10
N PRO A 57 -3.68 6.87 22.58
CA PRO A 57 -4.07 5.75 21.73
C PRO A 57 -5.13 6.17 20.72
N LYS A 58 -4.92 5.76 19.46
CA LYS A 58 -5.81 6.01 18.34
C LYS A 58 -5.96 4.74 17.51
N CYS A 59 -7.20 4.28 17.39
CA CYS A 59 -7.59 3.20 16.49
C CYS A 59 -8.28 3.78 15.25
N ILE A 60 -7.77 3.47 14.06
CA ILE A 60 -8.41 3.86 12.79
C ILE A 60 -8.87 2.63 12.03
N VAL A 61 -9.84 2.81 11.14
CA VAL A 61 -10.32 1.73 10.27
C VAL A 61 -9.18 1.16 9.43
N LYS A 62 -9.14 -0.15 9.24
CA LYS A 62 -8.16 -0.82 8.37
C LYS A 62 -8.25 -0.23 6.96
N PRO A 63 -7.13 0.28 6.40
CA PRO A 63 -7.13 0.93 5.08
C PRO A 63 -7.68 0.05 3.94
N CYS A 64 -7.57 -1.27 4.05
CA CYS A 64 -8.07 -2.22 3.06
C CYS A 64 -9.44 -2.83 3.36
N LEU A 65 -10.17 -2.36 4.39
CA LEU A 65 -11.45 -2.97 4.80
C LEU A 65 -12.48 -3.00 3.67
N THR A 66 -12.61 -1.92 2.91
CA THR A 66 -13.57 -1.80 1.81
C THR A 66 -12.96 -2.04 0.43
N ASN A 67 -11.72 -2.52 0.37
CA ASN A 67 -10.87 -2.57 -0.82
C ASN A 67 -10.96 -1.31 -1.72
N PRO A 68 -10.15 -0.28 -1.48
CA PRO A 68 -10.13 0.95 -2.28
C PRO A 68 -9.61 0.75 -3.73
N CYS A 69 -9.01 -0.39 -4.04
CA CYS A 69 -8.42 -0.65 -5.35
C CYS A 69 -9.48 -1.06 -6.39
N MET A 70 -9.50 -0.37 -7.51
CA MET A 70 -10.36 -0.66 -8.66
C MET A 70 -9.80 -1.81 -9.51
N ASN A 71 -10.61 -2.27 -10.46
CA ASN A 71 -10.21 -3.22 -11.51
C ASN A 71 -9.52 -4.49 -10.98
N MET A 72 -10.07 -5.00 -9.86
CA MET A 72 -9.55 -6.19 -9.18
C MET A 72 -8.09 -6.07 -8.72
N GLY A 73 -7.62 -4.85 -8.45
CA GLY A 73 -6.36 -4.59 -7.76
C GLY A 73 -6.38 -5.15 -6.33
N GLU A 74 -5.21 -5.58 -5.86
CA GLU A 74 -5.04 -6.09 -4.51
C GLU A 74 -4.66 -4.93 -3.58
N CYS A 75 -5.44 -4.72 -2.53
CA CYS A 75 -5.12 -3.72 -1.51
C CYS A 75 -4.10 -4.27 -0.52
N VAL A 76 -3.00 -3.55 -0.38
CA VAL A 76 -1.94 -3.87 0.58
C VAL A 76 -1.89 -2.76 1.63
N ILE A 77 -1.99 -3.15 2.91
CA ILE A 77 -1.89 -2.22 4.03
C ILE A 77 -0.44 -1.73 4.13
N ASN A 78 -0.25 -0.41 4.23
CA ASN A 78 1.04 0.21 4.43
C ASN A 78 0.96 1.26 5.55
N GLY A 79 1.34 0.85 6.76
CA GLY A 79 1.24 1.67 7.96
C GLY A 79 -0.20 2.12 8.23
N THR A 80 -0.41 3.45 8.20
CA THR A 80 -1.74 4.06 8.42
C THR A 80 -2.58 4.18 7.14
N GLY A 81 -2.00 3.83 5.99
CA GLY A 81 -2.64 3.91 4.68
C GLY A 81 -2.59 2.58 3.93
N HIS A 82 -2.77 2.65 2.61
CA HIS A 82 -2.70 1.50 1.72
C HIS A 82 -1.97 1.88 0.43
N PHE A 83 -1.56 0.87 -0.33
CA PHE A 83 -1.30 1.00 -1.75
C PHE A 83 -1.98 -0.14 -2.49
N CYS A 84 -2.23 0.07 -3.78
CA CYS A 84 -2.82 -0.94 -4.64
C CYS A 84 -1.75 -1.63 -5.47
N SER A 85 -1.69 -2.96 -5.37
CA SER A 85 -0.99 -3.80 -6.33
C SER A 85 -1.91 -4.03 -7.52
N CYS A 86 -1.63 -3.32 -8.61
CA CYS A 86 -2.48 -3.37 -9.79
C CYS A 86 -2.24 -4.63 -10.61
N ARG A 87 -3.33 -5.18 -11.16
CA ARG A 87 -3.26 -6.21 -12.19
C ARG A 87 -2.56 -5.69 -13.44
N PRO A 88 -2.04 -6.59 -14.30
CA PRO A 88 -1.54 -6.19 -15.61
C PRO A 88 -2.51 -5.24 -16.30
N TRP A 89 -1.94 -4.23 -16.95
CA TRP A 89 -2.67 -3.22 -17.74
C TRP A 89 -3.46 -2.20 -16.92
N TRP A 90 -3.33 -2.19 -15.60
CA TRP A 90 -3.90 -1.15 -14.74
C TRP A 90 -2.80 -0.41 -13.99
N LYS A 91 -2.96 0.90 -13.87
CA LYS A 91 -2.08 1.83 -13.15
C LYS A 91 -2.92 2.90 -12.44
N GLY A 92 -2.23 3.76 -11.71
CA GLY A 92 -2.85 4.76 -10.83
C GLY A 92 -2.77 4.33 -9.37
N SER A 93 -3.06 5.24 -8.45
CA SER A 93 -2.97 4.96 -7.01
C SER A 93 -3.98 3.92 -6.56
N ASN A 94 -5.13 3.84 -7.25
CA ASN A 94 -6.20 2.89 -7.01
C ASN A 94 -6.46 1.97 -8.21
N CYS A 95 -5.49 1.82 -9.13
CA CYS A 95 -5.66 1.02 -10.36
C CYS A 95 -6.82 1.46 -11.26
N GLU A 96 -7.18 2.74 -11.21
CA GLU A 96 -8.30 3.33 -11.93
C GLU A 96 -8.00 3.56 -13.43
N THR A 97 -6.72 3.61 -13.79
CA THR A 97 -6.29 3.94 -15.15
C THR A 97 -5.90 2.69 -15.90
N PHE A 98 -6.54 2.43 -17.03
CA PHE A 98 -6.07 1.41 -17.96
C PHE A 98 -4.76 1.88 -18.59
N SER A 99 -3.66 1.22 -18.27
CA SER A 99 -2.41 1.39 -18.99
C SER A 99 -2.38 0.36 -20.10
N ASN A 100 -2.59 0.80 -21.34
CA ASN A 100 -2.43 -0.09 -22.47
C ASN A 100 -1.01 -0.68 -22.42
N PRO A 101 -0.84 -2.02 -22.42
CA PRO A 101 0.46 -2.60 -22.72
C PRO A 101 1.05 -1.89 -23.91
N VAL A 102 2.23 -1.31 -23.75
CA VAL A 102 3.05 -1.09 -24.93
C VAL A 102 3.91 -2.32 -25.06
N HIS A 103 3.59 -3.14 -26.05
CA HIS A 103 4.44 -4.23 -26.49
C HIS A 103 4.98 -3.85 -27.86
N CYS A 104 6.26 -3.49 -27.87
CA CYS A 104 7.07 -3.57 -29.07
C CYS A 104 7.78 -4.93 -29.05
N GLY A 105 7.76 -5.65 -30.16
CA GLY A 105 8.53 -6.88 -30.36
C GLY A 105 9.52 -6.69 -31.50
N CYS A 106 10.76 -7.16 -31.31
CA CYS A 106 11.84 -7.10 -32.30
C CYS A 106 12.25 -8.51 -32.75
N TYR A 107 12.55 -8.69 -34.05
CA TYR A 107 12.92 -10.00 -34.63
C TYR A 107 14.01 -9.87 -35.69
N ASP A 108 14.90 -10.85 -35.75
CA ASP A 108 15.97 -10.91 -36.77
C ASP A 108 15.53 -11.65 -38.04
N ASP A 109 14.56 -12.57 -37.92
CA ASP A 109 14.30 -13.64 -38.88
C ASP A 109 12.98 -13.51 -39.66
N SER A 110 11.87 -13.11 -39.02
CA SER A 110 10.57 -13.05 -39.72
C SER A 110 9.53 -12.10 -39.08
N PRO A 111 8.73 -11.38 -39.89
CA PRO A 111 7.65 -10.52 -39.41
C PRO A 111 6.33 -11.26 -39.07
N VAL A 112 6.24 -12.58 -39.30
CA VAL A 112 4.95 -13.34 -39.22
C VAL A 112 4.84 -14.27 -38.01
N ARG A 113 5.74 -14.17 -37.02
CA ARG A 113 5.78 -15.12 -35.90
C ARG A 113 4.64 -14.86 -34.89
N VAL A 114 3.85 -15.89 -34.59
CA VAL A 114 2.88 -15.88 -33.47
C VAL A 114 3.68 -16.06 -32.17
N LEU A 115 3.55 -15.11 -31.23
CA LEU A 115 4.42 -14.97 -30.06
C LEU A 115 4.09 -15.96 -28.93
N PRO A 116 5.00 -16.87 -28.52
CA PRO A 116 4.90 -17.55 -27.22
C PRO A 116 5.51 -16.73 -26.07
N TYR A 117 6.42 -15.77 -26.35
CA TYR A 117 7.07 -14.92 -25.34
C TYR A 117 7.30 -13.51 -25.88
N MET A 118 6.59 -12.53 -25.31
CA MET A 118 6.76 -11.10 -25.59
C MET A 118 8.00 -10.57 -24.85
N GLN A 119 8.99 -10.01 -25.55
CA GLN A 119 10.01 -9.17 -24.93
C GLN A 119 9.51 -7.72 -24.89
N LYS A 120 9.54 -7.07 -23.72
CA LYS A 120 9.14 -5.66 -23.57
C LYS A 120 10.28 -4.77 -24.05
N THR A 121 10.13 -4.08 -25.19
CA THR A 121 11.22 -3.24 -25.72
C THR A 121 10.93 -1.75 -25.90
N SER A 122 9.68 -1.26 -25.91
CA SER A 122 9.40 0.19 -26.01
C SER A 122 8.17 0.65 -25.20
N ALA A 123 8.17 1.90 -24.74
CA ALA A 123 7.12 2.54 -23.93
C ALA A 123 6.04 3.26 -24.75
N THR A 124 6.14 3.27 -26.08
CA THR A 124 5.17 3.90 -26.99
C THR A 124 4.56 2.88 -27.97
N ASN A 125 3.22 2.86 -28.08
CA ASN A 125 2.51 1.98 -29.03
C ASN A 125 2.59 2.49 -30.48
N ASP A 126 3.69 3.17 -30.82
CA ASP A 126 3.92 3.78 -32.12
C ASP A 126 4.77 2.82 -32.97
N PRO A 127 4.25 2.35 -34.13
CA PRO A 127 4.97 1.44 -35.01
C PRO A 127 6.34 1.98 -35.48
N ASN A 128 6.47 3.29 -35.70
CA ASN A 128 7.72 3.89 -36.16
C ASN A 128 8.75 3.97 -35.04
N GLU A 129 8.34 4.34 -33.82
CA GLU A 129 9.25 4.33 -32.67
C GLU A 129 9.69 2.90 -32.32
N CYS A 130 8.80 1.92 -32.41
CA CYS A 130 9.14 0.51 -32.24
C CYS A 130 10.15 0.04 -33.29
N ALA A 131 9.92 0.37 -34.58
CA ALA A 131 10.85 0.05 -35.66
C ALA A 131 12.23 0.70 -35.47
N LYS A 132 12.27 1.96 -35.03
CA LYS A 132 13.51 2.67 -34.72
C LYS A 132 14.28 1.98 -33.59
N HIS A 133 13.62 1.68 -32.47
CA HIS A 133 14.22 1.00 -31.34
C HIS A 133 14.80 -0.37 -31.73
N CYS A 134 14.04 -1.18 -32.45
CA CYS A 134 14.52 -2.49 -32.91
C CYS A 134 15.72 -2.36 -33.87
N GLY A 135 15.70 -1.37 -34.78
CA GLY A 135 16.82 -1.09 -35.67
C GLY A 135 18.10 -0.66 -34.94
N GLU A 136 17.99 0.16 -33.88
CA GLU A 136 19.13 0.54 -33.02
C GLU A 136 19.77 -0.68 -32.32
N HIS A 137 19.00 -1.74 -32.12
CA HIS A 137 19.46 -3.01 -31.54
C HIS A 137 19.75 -4.11 -32.58
N ASN A 138 19.89 -3.74 -33.87
CA ASN A 138 20.22 -4.62 -35.00
C ASN A 138 19.16 -5.67 -35.38
N TYR A 139 17.89 -5.45 -35.03
CA TYR A 139 16.80 -6.31 -35.47
C TYR A 139 16.29 -5.92 -36.87
N SER A 140 15.91 -6.92 -37.67
CA SER A 140 15.40 -6.74 -39.04
C SER A 140 13.92 -6.38 -39.10
N PHE A 141 13.13 -6.76 -38.08
CA PHE A 141 11.69 -6.60 -38.05
C PHE A 141 11.23 -6.09 -36.68
N ALA A 142 10.12 -5.34 -36.69
CA ALA A 142 9.49 -4.79 -35.50
C ALA A 142 7.96 -4.85 -35.63
N GLY A 143 7.26 -4.96 -34.51
CA GLY A 143 5.79 -4.92 -34.48
C GLY A 143 5.25 -4.49 -33.12
N VAL A 144 4.11 -3.80 -33.14
CA VAL A 144 3.37 -3.40 -31.94
C VAL A 144 2.08 -4.20 -31.80
N GLU A 145 1.66 -4.46 -30.55
CA GLU A 145 0.33 -5.02 -30.27
C GLU A 145 -0.70 -3.88 -30.27
N VAL A 146 -1.70 -3.98 -31.15
CA VAL A 146 -2.83 -3.03 -31.27
C VAL A 146 -4.13 -3.61 -30.74
#